data_AF-A0A6G7J627-F1
#
_entry.id   AF-A0A6G7J627-F1
#
_cell.length_a   1.000
_cell.length_b   1.000
_cell.length_c   1.000
_cell.angle_alpha   90.00
_cell.angle_beta   90.00
_cell.angle_gamma   90.00
#
_symmetry.space_group_name_H-M   'P 1'
#
loop_
_entity.id
_entity.type
_entity.pdbx_description
1 polymer ?
#
loop_
_entity_poly.entity_id
_entity_poly.type
_entity_poly.pdbx_seq_one_letter_code
_entity_poly.pdbx_strand_id
1 'polypeptide(L)'
;MKNKIIPYNPRLKEFARQLRKNSTLSEVLLWEKIKQRALGVQFHRQVPLLEYIVDFYCHELQLAIEIDGISHEFKYDKDAERERQLEKVGVHLIRLQDSEVKKNMFSVLMTLKEVINEMQSKKPGFELEITPLKSPQGDISFPKKEKLTNKKLFEALFTEGKSLHVFPIKLIYLPVDFNDGPQVKVAVVAPKRRFKTAVARNHIKRLMREAYRLNKPLIFNNIEGNFAFIFLYLGKKAPSFDEVETAMKKLLDAFINKESHEKID
;
A
#
# COMPACT_ATOMS: atom_id res chain seq x y z
N MET A 1 -7.00 -9.38 -8.96
CA MET A 1 -6.48 -10.63 -9.59
C MET A 1 -5.31 -11.19 -8.79
N LYS A 2 -5.07 -12.51 -8.82
CA LYS A 2 -3.86 -13.10 -8.19
C LYS A 2 -2.66 -12.80 -9.09
N ASN A 3 -1.58 -12.27 -8.52
CA ASN A 3 -0.33 -12.06 -9.26
C ASN A 3 0.18 -13.40 -9.81
N LYS A 4 0.54 -13.44 -11.10
CA LYS A 4 1.20 -14.59 -11.70
C LYS A 4 2.56 -14.80 -11.01
N ILE A 5 2.77 -16.00 -10.46
CA ILE A 5 4.05 -16.39 -9.86
C ILE A 5 4.91 -16.94 -10.98
N ILE A 6 6.07 -16.33 -11.21
CA ILE A 6 7.08 -16.81 -12.15
C ILE A 6 8.08 -17.62 -11.33
N PRO A 7 8.40 -18.87 -11.73
CA PRO A 7 9.40 -19.67 -11.04
C PRO A 7 10.77 -18.98 -11.16
N TYR A 8 11.64 -19.22 -10.18
CA TYR A 8 13.01 -18.71 -10.19
C TYR A 8 13.95 -19.73 -9.57
N ASN A 9 15.22 -19.70 -9.97
CA ASN A 9 16.26 -20.52 -9.39
C ASN A 9 16.54 -20.09 -7.93
N PRO A 10 16.27 -20.95 -6.93
CA PRO A 10 16.43 -20.58 -5.51
C PRO A 10 17.86 -20.13 -5.14
N ARG A 11 18.88 -20.58 -5.89
CA ARG A 11 20.28 -20.17 -5.69
C ARG A 11 20.49 -18.67 -5.88
N LEU A 12 19.68 -18.03 -6.72
CA LEU A 12 19.74 -16.59 -6.98
C LEU A 12 19.24 -15.74 -5.81
N LYS A 13 18.56 -16.34 -4.82
CA LYS A 13 17.96 -15.59 -3.70
C LYS A 13 18.99 -14.86 -2.85
N GLU A 14 20.11 -15.51 -2.54
CA GLU A 14 21.17 -14.90 -1.75
C GLU A 14 21.89 -13.81 -2.53
N PHE A 15 22.15 -14.06 -3.82
CA PHE A 15 22.77 -13.10 -4.71
C PHE A 15 21.90 -11.85 -4.88
N ALA A 16 20.60 -12.02 -5.11
CA ALA A 16 19.64 -10.91 -5.13
C ALA A 16 19.61 -10.10 -3.82
N ARG A 17 19.85 -10.75 -2.66
CA ARG A 17 19.96 -10.04 -1.37
C ARG A 17 21.24 -9.20 -1.31
N GLN A 18 22.35 -9.70 -1.84
CA GLN A 18 23.61 -8.95 -1.94
C GLN A 18 23.47 -7.75 -2.88
N LEU A 19 22.86 -7.92 -4.06
CA LEU A 19 22.61 -6.84 -5.02
C LEU A 19 21.76 -5.71 -4.44
N ARG A 20 20.79 -6.00 -3.55
CA ARG A 20 20.03 -4.95 -2.84
C ARG A 20 20.88 -4.13 -1.86
N LYS A 21 21.92 -4.74 -1.29
CA LYS A 21 22.83 -4.03 -0.38
C LYS A 21 23.84 -3.20 -1.16
N ASN A 22 24.28 -3.70 -2.31
CA ASN A 22 25.35 -3.13 -3.12
C ASN A 22 24.80 -2.56 -4.44
N SER A 23 23.66 -1.86 -4.39
CA SER A 23 23.02 -1.29 -5.59
C SER A 23 23.83 -0.15 -6.18
N THR A 24 23.81 -0.02 -7.51
CA THR A 24 24.44 1.12 -8.20
C THR A 24 23.73 2.44 -7.86
N LEU A 25 24.41 3.57 -8.12
CA LEU A 25 23.81 4.90 -7.91
C LEU A 25 22.50 5.06 -8.69
N SER A 26 22.46 4.61 -9.94
CA SER A 26 21.27 4.72 -10.80
C SER A 26 20.10 3.90 -10.27
N GLU A 27 20.36 2.67 -9.81
CA GLU A 27 19.34 1.85 -9.15
C GLU A 27 18.81 2.55 -7.90
N VAL A 28 19.67 3.13 -7.07
CA VAL A 28 19.24 3.85 -5.86
C VAL A 28 18.38 5.07 -6.24
N LEU A 29 18.82 5.88 -7.20
CA LEU A 29 18.10 7.06 -7.65
C LEU A 29 16.71 6.70 -8.21
N LEU A 30 16.63 5.69 -9.08
CA LEU A 30 15.36 5.24 -9.64
C LEU A 30 14.46 4.64 -8.57
N TRP A 31 15.01 3.80 -7.69
CA TRP A 31 14.25 3.16 -6.60
C TRP A 31 13.57 4.20 -5.70
N GLU A 32 14.27 5.27 -5.33
CA GLU A 32 13.70 6.34 -4.52
C GLU A 32 12.47 6.99 -5.18
N LYS A 33 12.42 7.03 -6.52
CA LYS A 33 11.32 7.61 -7.28
C LYS A 33 10.15 6.65 -7.53
N ILE A 34 10.41 5.35 -7.67
CA ILE A 34 9.36 4.37 -8.04
C ILE A 34 8.85 3.51 -6.87
N LYS A 35 9.52 3.54 -5.71
CA LYS A 35 9.10 2.81 -4.51
C LYS A 35 7.72 3.25 -4.02
N GLN A 36 7.12 2.42 -3.16
CA GLN A 36 5.86 2.75 -2.46
C GLN A 36 4.69 3.10 -3.40
N ARG A 37 4.65 2.53 -4.60
CA ARG A 37 3.60 2.75 -5.60
C ARG A 37 3.51 4.21 -6.09
N ALA A 38 4.64 4.90 -6.17
CA ALA A 38 4.69 6.28 -6.67
C ALA A 38 4.13 6.45 -8.09
N LEU A 39 4.17 5.37 -8.91
CA LEU A 39 3.61 5.32 -10.27
C LEU A 39 2.29 4.55 -10.33
N GLY A 40 1.53 4.46 -9.23
CA GLY A 40 0.26 3.70 -9.15
C GLY A 40 0.41 2.17 -9.00
N VAL A 41 1.54 1.61 -9.45
CA VAL A 41 1.85 0.17 -9.39
C VAL A 41 3.02 -0.13 -8.45
N GLN A 42 3.08 -1.35 -7.90
CA GLN A 42 4.16 -1.75 -6.99
C GLN A 42 5.35 -2.38 -7.72
N PHE A 43 6.53 -1.75 -7.56
CA PHE A 43 7.81 -2.31 -7.95
C PHE A 43 8.52 -2.99 -6.78
N HIS A 44 9.28 -4.04 -7.09
CA HIS A 44 10.19 -4.74 -6.19
C HIS A 44 11.58 -4.71 -6.79
N ARG A 45 12.60 -4.54 -5.95
CA ARG A 45 13.99 -4.39 -6.38
C ARG A 45 14.73 -5.74 -6.38
N GLN A 46 15.61 -5.95 -7.35
CA GLN A 46 16.50 -7.10 -7.55
C GLN A 46 15.75 -8.44 -7.44
N VAL A 47 14.84 -8.71 -8.37
CA VAL A 47 13.90 -9.84 -8.31
C VAL A 47 14.40 -11.01 -9.17
N PRO A 48 14.63 -12.20 -8.58
CA PRO A 48 14.89 -13.40 -9.35
C PRO A 48 13.68 -13.81 -10.19
N LEU A 49 13.89 -14.08 -11.47
CA LEU A 49 12.92 -14.58 -12.44
C LEU A 49 13.63 -15.60 -13.35
N LEU A 50 13.11 -16.83 -13.41
CA LEU A 50 13.78 -17.93 -14.12
C LEU A 50 15.23 -18.10 -13.64
N GLU A 51 16.19 -18.03 -14.55
CA GLU A 51 17.63 -18.10 -14.29
C GLU A 51 18.30 -16.72 -14.17
N TYR A 52 17.50 -15.65 -14.04
CA TYR A 52 17.98 -14.27 -14.09
C TYR A 52 17.53 -13.45 -12.87
N ILE A 53 18.17 -12.29 -12.66
CA ILE A 53 17.73 -11.28 -11.69
C ILE A 53 17.54 -9.97 -12.46
N VAL A 54 16.34 -9.39 -12.34
CA VAL A 54 16.02 -8.07 -12.91
C VAL A 54 16.11 -6.99 -11.84
N ASP A 55 16.54 -5.78 -12.20
CA ASP A 55 16.76 -4.70 -11.23
C ASP A 55 15.47 -4.24 -10.56
N PHE A 56 14.38 -4.12 -11.33
CA PHE A 56 13.05 -3.86 -10.80
C PHE A 56 11.99 -4.72 -11.49
N TYR A 57 10.98 -5.13 -10.72
CA TYR A 57 9.86 -5.91 -11.25
C TYR A 57 8.51 -5.49 -10.66
N CYS A 58 7.53 -5.31 -11.54
CA CYS A 58 6.14 -5.06 -11.22
C CYS A 58 5.28 -6.28 -11.56
N HIS A 59 4.84 -7.00 -10.53
CA HIS A 59 3.96 -8.17 -10.70
C HIS A 59 2.59 -7.82 -11.31
N GLU A 60 2.10 -6.61 -11.05
CA GLU A 60 0.76 -6.17 -11.49
C GLU A 60 0.69 -6.05 -13.01
N LEU A 61 1.81 -5.65 -13.66
CA LEU A 61 1.91 -5.47 -15.10
C LEU A 61 2.79 -6.52 -15.79
N GLN A 62 3.46 -7.38 -15.01
CA GLN A 62 4.53 -8.25 -15.51
C GLN A 62 5.63 -7.45 -16.22
N LEU A 63 5.96 -6.28 -15.67
CA LEU A 63 6.95 -5.36 -16.22
C LEU A 63 8.26 -5.48 -15.45
N ALA A 64 9.35 -5.82 -16.14
CA ALA A 64 10.71 -5.79 -15.65
C ALA A 64 11.43 -4.54 -16.17
N ILE A 65 12.29 -3.95 -15.33
CA ILE A 65 13.15 -2.83 -15.69
C ILE A 65 14.59 -3.22 -15.36
N GLU A 66 15.49 -2.98 -16.31
CA GLU A 66 16.93 -3.12 -16.16
C GLU A 66 17.60 -1.78 -16.41
N ILE A 67 18.62 -1.46 -15.62
CA ILE A 67 19.45 -0.28 -15.83
C ILE A 67 20.77 -0.74 -16.44
N ASP A 68 20.95 -0.44 -17.72
CA ASP A 68 22.16 -0.79 -18.44
C ASP A 68 23.23 0.29 -18.26
N GLY A 69 24.39 -0.12 -17.75
CA GLY A 69 25.61 0.68 -17.81
C GLY A 69 26.31 0.54 -19.17
N ILE A 70 27.25 1.45 -19.44
CA ILE A 70 28.17 1.32 -20.59
C ILE A 70 29.09 0.13 -20.33
N SER A 71 28.66 -1.05 -20.73
CA SER A 71 29.49 -2.25 -20.82
C SER A 71 29.14 -2.98 -22.11
N HIS A 72 29.47 -2.33 -23.23
CA HIS A 72 29.79 -3.05 -24.45
C HIS A 72 31.12 -3.76 -24.16
N GLU A 73 31.22 -5.09 -24.21
CA GLU A 73 31.56 -5.76 -25.47
C GLU A 73 31.28 -7.30 -25.49
N PHE A 74 30.60 -7.92 -24.52
CA PHE A 74 30.52 -9.40 -24.47
C PHE A 74 29.14 -10.04 -24.16
N LYS A 75 28.02 -9.33 -24.31
CA LYS A 75 26.69 -9.82 -23.85
C LYS A 75 25.60 -10.05 -24.90
N TYR A 76 25.83 -9.75 -26.18
CA TYR A 76 24.75 -9.71 -27.19
C TYR A 76 24.00 -11.05 -27.36
N ASP A 77 24.68 -12.21 -27.33
CA ASP A 77 24.00 -13.50 -27.51
C ASP A 77 23.25 -14.01 -26.26
N LYS A 78 23.69 -13.61 -25.05
CA LYS A 78 23.03 -13.97 -23.80
C LYS A 78 21.81 -13.09 -23.51
N ASP A 79 21.83 -11.84 -23.96
CA ASP A 79 20.74 -10.89 -23.74
C ASP A 79 19.51 -11.19 -24.61
N ALA A 80 19.70 -11.61 -25.86
CA ALA A 80 18.58 -11.97 -26.74
C ALA A 80 17.84 -13.23 -26.24
N GLU A 81 18.56 -14.24 -25.75
CA GLU A 81 17.92 -15.44 -25.19
C GLU A 81 17.20 -15.13 -23.86
N ARG A 82 17.82 -14.30 -23.01
CA ARG A 82 17.21 -13.83 -21.77
C ARG A 82 15.88 -13.12 -22.03
N GLU A 83 15.87 -12.18 -22.97
CA GLU A 83 14.68 -11.42 -23.34
C GLU A 83 13.58 -12.35 -23.87
N ARG A 84 13.92 -13.26 -24.79
CA ARG A 84 12.98 -14.28 -25.29
C ARG A 84 12.39 -15.16 -24.17
N GLN A 85 13.20 -15.58 -23.20
CA GLN A 85 12.73 -16.43 -22.09
C GLN A 85 11.78 -15.67 -21.15
N LEU A 86 12.06 -14.39 -20.87
CA LEU A 86 11.18 -13.53 -20.09
C LEU A 86 9.86 -13.25 -20.83
N GLU A 87 9.92 -12.96 -22.12
CA GLU A 87 8.73 -12.74 -22.95
C GLU A 87 7.84 -13.98 -23.04
N LYS A 88 8.41 -15.18 -23.19
CA LYS A 88 7.66 -16.45 -23.20
C LYS A 88 6.81 -16.65 -21.95
N VAL A 89 7.26 -16.17 -20.79
CA VAL A 89 6.49 -16.22 -19.54
C VAL A 89 5.59 -15.00 -19.32
N GLY A 90 5.55 -14.10 -20.30
CA GLY A 90 4.71 -12.90 -20.36
C GLY A 90 5.29 -11.72 -19.58
N VAL A 91 6.61 -11.65 -19.41
CA VAL A 91 7.30 -10.49 -18.83
C VAL A 91 7.69 -9.54 -19.95
N HIS A 92 7.27 -8.28 -19.83
CA HIS A 92 7.75 -7.20 -20.68
C HIS A 92 9.00 -6.58 -20.05
N LEU A 93 10.10 -6.48 -20.79
CA LEU A 93 11.37 -5.94 -20.30
C LEU A 93 11.60 -4.55 -20.88
N ILE A 94 11.99 -3.59 -20.03
CA ILE A 94 12.44 -2.26 -20.42
C ILE A 94 13.87 -2.05 -19.94
N ARG A 95 14.73 -1.58 -20.83
CA ARG A 95 16.10 -1.17 -20.52
C ARG A 95 16.18 0.35 -20.43
N LEU A 96 16.76 0.84 -19.35
CA LEU A 96 17.04 2.26 -19.13
C LEU A 96 18.54 2.49 -19.16
N GLN A 97 18.99 3.52 -19.86
CA GLN A 97 20.41 3.86 -19.87
C GLN A 97 20.81 4.47 -18.52
N ASP A 98 21.89 3.97 -17.92
CA ASP A 98 22.44 4.48 -16.65
C ASP A 98 22.67 6.00 -16.68
N SER A 99 23.13 6.53 -17.81
CA SER A 99 23.33 7.97 -18.00
C SER A 99 22.03 8.76 -17.98
N GLU A 100 20.93 8.23 -18.53
CA GLU A 100 19.62 8.88 -18.52
C GLU A 100 19.03 8.91 -17.11
N VAL A 101 19.17 7.82 -16.36
CA VAL A 101 18.74 7.77 -14.96
C VAL A 101 19.48 8.82 -14.12
N LYS A 102 20.80 8.99 -14.35
CA LYS A 102 21.62 9.97 -13.62
C LYS A 102 21.36 11.42 -14.05
N LYS A 103 21.20 11.69 -15.35
CA LYS A 103 21.19 13.06 -15.90
C LYS A 103 19.78 13.58 -16.23
N ASN A 104 18.84 12.70 -16.53
CA ASN A 104 17.49 13.06 -17.00
C ASN A 104 16.40 12.15 -16.39
N MET A 105 16.38 12.07 -15.06
CA MET A 105 15.38 11.30 -14.31
C MET A 105 13.94 11.68 -14.66
N PHE A 106 13.67 12.95 -15.00
CA PHE A 106 12.33 13.39 -15.38
C PHE A 106 11.81 12.66 -16.63
N SER A 107 12.63 12.60 -17.69
CA SER A 107 12.27 11.90 -18.93
C SER A 107 12.06 10.41 -18.71
N VAL A 108 12.92 9.78 -17.88
CA VAL A 108 12.78 8.38 -17.48
C VAL A 108 11.42 8.13 -16.81
N LEU A 109 11.02 8.99 -15.86
CA LEU A 109 9.75 8.83 -15.16
C LEU A 109 8.53 9.08 -16.06
N MET A 110 8.62 10.00 -17.01
CA MET A 110 7.53 10.22 -17.99
C MET A 110 7.35 8.98 -18.88
N THR A 111 8.45 8.47 -19.43
CA THR A 111 8.45 7.25 -20.26
C THR A 111 7.85 6.06 -19.50
N LEU A 112 8.28 5.84 -18.25
CA LEU A 112 7.75 4.76 -17.42
C LEU A 112 6.24 4.94 -17.13
N LYS A 113 5.76 6.16 -16.91
CA LYS A 113 4.33 6.43 -16.71
C LYS A 113 3.50 6.11 -17.96
N GLU A 114 3.98 6.52 -19.14
CA GLU A 114 3.31 6.26 -20.41
C GLU A 114 3.18 4.75 -20.66
N VAL A 115 4.27 4.01 -20.52
CA VAL A 115 4.27 2.54 -20.63
C VAL A 115 3.30 1.91 -19.63
N ILE A 116 3.35 2.33 -18.36
CA ILE A 116 2.46 1.80 -17.30
C ILE A 116 0.99 2.02 -17.68
N ASN A 117 0.64 3.22 -18.14
CA ASN A 117 -0.73 3.55 -18.53
C ASN A 117 -1.20 2.72 -19.74
N GLU A 118 -0.33 2.54 -20.74
CA GLU A 118 -0.62 1.73 -21.91
C GLU A 118 -0.79 0.24 -21.55
N MET A 119 0.06 -0.31 -20.68
CA MET A 119 -0.07 -1.68 -20.22
C MET A 119 -1.32 -1.90 -19.36
N GLN A 120 -1.73 -0.88 -18.60
CA GLN A 120 -2.98 -0.91 -17.82
C GLN A 120 -4.20 -0.90 -18.74
N SER A 121 -4.22 -0.09 -19.81
CA SER A 121 -5.36 -0.01 -20.73
C SER A 121 -5.54 -1.27 -21.59
N LYS A 122 -4.45 -1.98 -21.91
CA LYS A 122 -4.49 -3.22 -22.72
C LYS A 122 -4.90 -4.48 -21.95
N LYS A 123 -5.08 -4.44 -20.64
CA LYS A 123 -5.47 -5.63 -19.85
C LYS A 123 -6.99 -5.84 -19.86
N PRO A 124 -7.54 -6.89 -20.51
CA PRO A 124 -8.96 -7.22 -20.40
C PRO A 124 -9.31 -7.60 -18.96
N GLY A 125 -10.33 -6.97 -18.39
CA GLY A 125 -10.68 -7.10 -16.97
C GLY A 125 -9.87 -6.19 -16.03
N PHE A 126 -9.05 -5.30 -16.58
CA PHE A 126 -8.68 -4.04 -15.90
C PHE A 126 -9.85 -3.07 -16.05
N GLU A 127 -11.02 -3.46 -15.54
CA GLU A 127 -11.95 -2.43 -15.10
C GLU A 127 -11.16 -1.55 -14.14
N LEU A 128 -11.29 -0.24 -14.32
CA LEU A 128 -11.00 0.74 -13.30
C LEU A 128 -11.82 0.40 -12.05
N GLU A 129 -11.44 -0.65 -11.31
CA GLU A 129 -11.54 -0.64 -9.87
C GLU A 129 -10.56 0.44 -9.45
N ILE A 130 -11.07 1.68 -9.50
CA ILE A 130 -10.52 2.86 -8.85
C ILE A 130 -10.27 2.42 -7.41
N THR A 131 -9.08 1.89 -7.15
CA THR A 131 -8.53 1.91 -5.82
C THR A 131 -7.94 3.31 -5.75
N PRO A 132 -8.61 4.29 -5.11
CA PRO A 132 -8.10 5.64 -5.12
C PRO A 132 -6.83 5.64 -4.27
N LEU A 133 -5.67 5.61 -4.94
CA LEU A 133 -4.39 5.85 -4.31
C LEU A 133 -3.68 6.94 -5.10
N LYS A 134 -4.24 8.15 -4.97
CA LYS A 134 -3.63 9.34 -4.37
C LYS A 134 -4.40 10.57 -4.88
N SER A 135 -4.89 11.38 -3.95
CA SER A 135 -5.43 12.72 -4.24
C SER A 135 -4.36 13.58 -4.94
N PRO A 136 -4.75 14.48 -5.86
CA PRO A 136 -3.85 15.46 -6.46
C PRO A 136 -3.20 16.40 -5.41
N GLN A 137 -3.78 16.50 -4.22
CA GLN A 137 -3.18 17.12 -3.05
C GLN A 137 -2.31 16.08 -2.31
N GLY A 138 -1.01 16.33 -2.18
CA GLY A 138 0.03 15.33 -1.86
C GLY A 138 -0.18 14.44 -0.62
N ASP A 139 0.49 13.28 -0.65
CA ASP A 139 0.70 12.27 0.42
C ASP A 139 -0.25 12.29 1.65
N ILE A 140 -1.56 12.17 1.43
CA ILE A 140 -2.57 12.08 2.51
C ILE A 140 -2.68 10.66 3.06
N SER A 141 -1.55 10.06 3.46
CA SER A 141 -1.56 8.76 4.14
C SER A 141 -1.97 8.90 5.61
N PHE A 142 -2.69 7.93 6.17
CA PHE A 142 -3.05 7.88 7.60
C PHE A 142 -1.79 8.11 8.49
N PRO A 143 -1.64 9.29 9.13
CA PRO A 143 -0.37 9.73 9.69
C PRO A 143 0.17 8.78 10.76
N LYS A 144 1.49 8.62 10.84
CA LYS A 144 2.10 7.74 11.87
C LYS A 144 1.75 8.19 13.29
N LYS A 145 1.59 9.50 13.53
CA LYS A 145 1.23 10.07 14.83
C LYS A 145 -0.19 9.69 15.28
N GLU A 146 -1.10 9.51 14.34
CA GLU A 146 -2.50 9.13 14.61
C GLU A 146 -2.69 7.62 14.75
N LYS A 147 -1.64 6.82 14.57
CA LYS A 147 -1.71 5.36 14.73
C LYS A 147 -1.59 4.99 16.20
N LEU A 148 -2.58 4.26 16.70
CA LEU A 148 -2.47 3.59 17.97
C LEU A 148 -1.54 2.37 17.83
N THR A 149 -0.33 2.49 18.38
CA THR A 149 0.70 1.43 18.35
C THR A 149 1.09 0.91 19.73
N ASN A 150 0.65 1.57 20.81
CA ASN A 150 0.95 1.16 22.19
C ASN A 150 0.17 -0.11 22.56
N LYS A 151 0.91 -1.20 22.82
CA LYS A 151 0.35 -2.52 23.14
C LYS A 151 -0.51 -2.51 24.41
N LYS A 152 -0.06 -1.85 25.49
CA LYS A 152 -0.79 -1.79 26.77
C LYS A 152 -2.13 -1.08 26.60
N LEU A 153 -2.14 0.04 25.88
CA LEU A 153 -3.37 0.80 25.61
C LEU A 153 -4.30 0.04 24.66
N PHE A 154 -3.75 -0.70 23.69
CA PHE A 154 -4.53 -1.56 22.81
C PHE A 154 -5.25 -2.67 23.60
N GLU A 155 -4.57 -3.30 24.56
CA GLU A 155 -5.17 -4.31 25.45
C GLU A 155 -6.25 -3.69 26.35
N ALA A 156 -5.97 -2.53 26.96
CA ALA A 156 -6.91 -1.78 27.79
C ALA A 156 -8.21 -1.42 27.04
N LEU A 157 -8.11 -1.06 25.76
CA LEU A 157 -9.30 -0.80 24.93
C LEU A 157 -10.21 -2.02 24.79
N PHE A 158 -9.67 -3.23 24.70
CA PHE A 158 -10.50 -4.44 24.58
C PHE A 158 -11.13 -4.86 25.91
N THR A 159 -10.53 -4.50 27.04
CA THR A 159 -11.01 -4.87 28.39
C THR A 159 -11.97 -3.83 28.95
N GLU A 160 -11.63 -2.55 28.83
CA GLU A 160 -12.27 -1.42 29.53
C GLU A 160 -12.96 -0.45 28.56
N GLY A 161 -12.69 -0.56 27.26
CA GLY A 161 -13.23 0.37 26.26
C GLY A 161 -14.75 0.27 26.09
N LYS A 162 -15.40 1.43 26.01
CA LYS A 162 -16.81 1.54 25.58
C LYS A 162 -16.91 1.08 24.13
N SER A 163 -18.07 0.54 23.74
CA SER A 163 -18.25 0.08 22.37
C SER A 163 -19.56 0.54 21.73
N LEU A 164 -19.46 0.88 20.45
CA LEU A 164 -20.54 1.26 19.56
C LEU A 164 -20.50 0.38 18.32
N HIS A 165 -21.67 0.10 17.76
CA HIS A 165 -21.78 -0.84 16.66
C HIS A 165 -22.71 -0.30 15.58
N VAL A 166 -22.17 -0.19 14.36
CA VAL A 166 -22.92 0.07 13.14
C VAL A 166 -22.38 -0.90 12.10
N PHE A 167 -23.13 -1.95 11.80
CA PHE A 167 -22.68 -2.99 10.87
C PHE A 167 -22.24 -2.36 9.53
N PRO A 168 -21.07 -2.72 8.97
CA PRO A 168 -20.20 -3.83 9.36
C PRO A 168 -19.03 -3.48 10.32
N ILE A 169 -19.07 -2.32 10.97
CA ILE A 169 -17.97 -1.78 11.79
C ILE A 169 -18.38 -1.70 13.27
N LYS A 170 -17.49 -2.14 14.15
CA LYS A 170 -17.58 -1.88 15.59
C LYS A 170 -16.50 -0.87 15.99
N LEU A 171 -16.89 0.19 16.67
CA LEU A 171 -15.97 1.10 17.35
C LEU A 171 -15.82 0.66 18.79
N ILE A 172 -14.58 0.56 19.24
CA ILE A 172 -14.22 0.41 20.66
C ILE A 172 -13.37 1.64 20.99
N TYR A 173 -13.70 2.35 22.06
CA TYR A 173 -13.03 3.59 22.39
C TYR A 173 -12.82 3.77 23.89
N LEU A 174 -11.83 4.57 24.24
CA LEU A 174 -11.49 4.92 25.61
C LEU A 174 -10.95 6.35 25.64
N PRO A 175 -11.37 7.20 26.60
CA PRO A 175 -10.72 8.48 26.85
C PRO A 175 -9.32 8.25 27.41
N VAL A 176 -8.33 8.96 26.89
CA VAL A 176 -6.92 8.82 27.29
C VAL A 176 -6.28 10.19 27.23
N ASP A 177 -5.43 10.55 28.18
CA ASP A 177 -4.64 11.77 28.05
C ASP A 177 -3.38 11.53 27.22
N PHE A 178 -3.29 12.21 26.07
CA PHE A 178 -2.11 12.18 25.20
C PHE A 178 -1.41 13.53 25.25
N ASN A 179 -0.12 13.54 25.60
CA ASN A 179 0.72 14.74 25.54
C ASN A 179 1.48 14.89 24.20
N ASP A 180 1.17 14.08 23.18
CA ASP A 180 1.99 13.91 21.97
C ASP A 180 1.31 14.30 20.64
N GLY A 181 0.25 15.12 20.71
CA GLY A 181 -0.24 15.91 19.57
C GLY A 181 -1.67 15.61 19.10
N PRO A 182 -1.99 14.41 18.56
CA PRO A 182 -3.32 14.16 18.01
C PRO A 182 -4.33 13.83 19.11
N GLN A 183 -5.49 14.50 19.07
CA GLN A 183 -6.62 14.24 19.95
C GLN A 183 -7.17 12.81 19.82
N VAL A 184 -6.99 12.16 18.66
CA VAL A 184 -7.46 10.79 18.46
C VAL A 184 -6.36 9.92 17.90
N LYS A 185 -6.13 8.78 18.55
CA LYS A 185 -5.26 7.70 18.04
C LYS A 185 -6.12 6.50 17.64
N VAL A 186 -5.89 5.98 16.45
CA VAL A 186 -6.76 4.96 15.85
C VAL A 186 -5.97 3.69 15.51
N ALA A 187 -6.58 2.55 15.78
CA ALA A 187 -6.24 1.26 15.19
C ALA A 187 -7.40 0.71 14.34
N VAL A 188 -7.05 0.00 13.27
CA VAL A 188 -8.02 -0.71 12.42
C VAL A 188 -7.72 -2.20 12.42
N VAL A 189 -8.75 -3.01 12.65
CA VAL A 189 -8.62 -4.46 12.84
C VAL A 189 -9.54 -5.21 11.88
N ALA A 190 -8.95 -6.16 11.15
CA ALA A 190 -9.68 -7.12 10.30
C ALA A 190 -9.44 -8.55 10.84
N PRO A 191 -10.48 -9.31 11.21
CA PRO A 191 -10.32 -10.61 11.87
C PRO A 191 -9.60 -11.66 11.03
N LYS A 192 -8.52 -12.26 11.58
CA LYS A 192 -7.77 -13.34 10.92
C LYS A 192 -8.60 -14.61 10.71
N ARG A 193 -9.53 -14.90 11.63
CA ARG A 193 -10.41 -16.08 11.58
C ARG A 193 -11.34 -16.07 10.37
N ARG A 194 -11.86 -14.89 10.00
CA ARG A 194 -12.79 -14.72 8.86
C ARG A 194 -12.06 -14.45 7.55
N PHE A 195 -10.98 -13.65 7.60
CA PHE A 195 -10.18 -13.30 6.44
C PHE A 195 -8.79 -13.93 6.56
N LYS A 196 -8.66 -15.14 6.01
CA LYS A 196 -7.43 -15.95 6.10
C LYS A 196 -6.26 -15.29 5.37
N THR A 197 -6.50 -14.70 4.18
CA THR A 197 -5.45 -14.07 3.38
C THR A 197 -5.07 -12.69 3.92
N ALA A 198 -3.76 -12.40 3.92
CA ALA A 198 -3.27 -11.09 4.32
C ALA A 198 -3.75 -9.97 3.37
N VAL A 199 -3.91 -10.29 2.08
CA VAL A 199 -4.39 -9.36 1.06
C VAL A 199 -5.80 -8.89 1.37
N ALA A 200 -6.74 -9.80 1.63
CA ALA A 200 -8.13 -9.44 1.96
C ALA A 200 -8.20 -8.59 3.23
N ARG A 201 -7.48 -8.97 4.30
CA ARG A 201 -7.41 -8.17 5.53
C ARG A 201 -6.86 -6.77 5.29
N ASN A 202 -5.82 -6.66 4.46
CA ASN A 202 -5.17 -5.38 4.19
C ASN A 202 -6.06 -4.47 3.35
N HIS A 203 -6.81 -5.02 2.39
CA HIS A 203 -7.82 -4.29 1.64
C HIS A 203 -8.90 -3.71 2.56
N ILE A 204 -9.53 -4.54 3.41
CA ILE A 204 -10.54 -4.08 4.39
C ILE A 204 -9.99 -2.98 5.31
N LYS A 205 -8.79 -3.17 5.85
CA LYS A 205 -8.13 -2.16 6.69
C LYS A 205 -7.81 -0.86 5.93
N ARG A 206 -7.57 -0.92 4.62
CA ARG A 206 -7.35 0.29 3.79
C ARG A 206 -8.66 1.05 3.63
N LEU A 207 -9.74 0.37 3.25
CA LEU A 207 -11.07 0.99 3.13
C LEU A 207 -11.49 1.68 4.43
N MET A 208 -11.35 1.02 5.58
CA MET A 208 -11.71 1.62 6.88
C MET A 208 -10.84 2.83 7.25
N ARG A 209 -9.55 2.84 6.90
CA ARG A 209 -8.68 4.00 7.15
C ARG A 209 -9.05 5.19 6.26
N GLU A 210 -9.33 4.94 4.99
CA GLU A 210 -9.74 6.01 4.07
C GLU A 210 -11.11 6.58 4.47
N ALA A 211 -12.07 5.71 4.80
CA ALA A 211 -13.37 6.15 5.31
C ALA A 211 -13.23 7.00 6.58
N TYR A 212 -12.39 6.59 7.55
CA TYR A 212 -12.12 7.42 8.72
C TYR A 212 -11.43 8.75 8.35
N ARG A 213 -10.41 8.71 7.50
CA ARG A 213 -9.65 9.92 7.09
C ARG A 213 -10.55 10.99 6.49
N LEU A 214 -11.49 10.61 5.62
CA LEU A 214 -12.44 11.53 4.99
C LEU A 214 -13.47 12.09 5.98
N ASN A 215 -13.82 11.32 7.02
CA ASN A 215 -14.88 11.67 7.97
C ASN A 215 -14.38 12.16 9.33
N LYS A 216 -13.06 12.15 9.57
CA LYS A 216 -12.42 12.65 10.78
C LYS A 216 -12.81 14.10 11.14
N PRO A 217 -13.00 15.05 10.20
CA PRO A 217 -13.42 16.40 10.55
C PRO A 217 -14.75 16.46 11.33
N LEU A 218 -15.63 15.45 11.20
CA LEU A 218 -16.91 15.40 11.92
C LEU A 218 -16.72 15.34 13.44
N ILE A 219 -15.67 14.65 13.91
CA ILE A 219 -15.39 14.50 15.34
C ILE A 219 -14.37 15.54 15.85
N PHE A 220 -13.44 16.01 15.00
CA PHE A 220 -12.30 16.79 15.46
C PHE A 220 -12.68 18.11 16.17
N ASN A 221 -13.75 18.76 15.72
CA ASN A 221 -14.21 20.02 16.32
C ASN A 221 -15.23 19.84 17.45
N ASN A 222 -15.73 18.61 17.65
CA ASN A 222 -16.89 18.34 18.50
C ASN A 222 -16.54 17.43 19.71
N ILE A 223 -15.26 17.14 19.92
CA ILE A 223 -14.78 16.34 21.04
C ILE A 223 -13.96 17.21 21.98
N GLU A 224 -14.13 17.01 23.29
CA GLU A 224 -13.24 17.56 24.30
C GLU A 224 -12.47 16.39 24.94
N GLY A 225 -11.14 16.50 24.98
CA GLY A 225 -10.26 15.45 25.46
C GLY A 225 -9.67 14.58 24.35
N ASN A 226 -8.79 13.67 24.74
CA ASN A 226 -8.16 12.75 23.79
C ASN A 226 -8.73 11.33 23.91
N PHE A 227 -8.79 10.62 22.79
CA PHE A 227 -9.42 9.31 22.69
C PHE A 227 -8.58 8.32 21.92
N ALA A 228 -8.59 7.07 22.37
CA ALA A 228 -8.06 5.95 21.63
C ALA A 228 -9.21 5.18 20.98
N PHE A 229 -9.15 4.95 19.67
CA PHE A 229 -10.18 4.25 18.89
C PHE A 229 -9.65 2.94 18.31
N ILE A 230 -10.50 1.92 18.30
CA ILE A 230 -10.32 0.69 17.52
C ILE A 230 -11.56 0.50 16.65
N PHE A 231 -11.36 0.53 15.33
CA PHE A 231 -12.36 0.08 14.38
C PHE A 231 -12.15 -1.39 14.04
N LEU A 232 -13.10 -2.23 14.45
CA LEU A 232 -13.10 -3.67 14.20
C LEU A 232 -14.12 -4.01 13.11
N TYR A 233 -13.65 -4.66 12.05
CA TYR A 233 -14.53 -5.16 10.99
C TYR A 233 -15.25 -6.45 11.41
N LEU A 234 -16.58 -6.46 11.31
CA LEU A 234 -17.45 -7.56 11.69
C LEU A 234 -18.16 -8.24 10.50
N GLY A 235 -17.93 -7.79 9.27
CA GLY A 235 -18.49 -8.44 8.09
C GLY A 235 -17.94 -9.85 7.85
N LYS A 236 -18.68 -10.64 7.06
CA LYS A 236 -18.29 -11.99 6.63
C LYS A 236 -17.64 -12.00 5.24
N LYS A 237 -17.90 -10.97 4.43
CA LYS A 237 -17.39 -10.79 3.07
C LYS A 237 -16.53 -9.51 3.00
N ALA A 238 -15.81 -9.31 1.90
CA ALA A 238 -15.13 -8.03 1.67
C ALA A 238 -16.21 -6.96 1.38
N PRO A 239 -16.17 -5.78 2.05
CA PRO A 239 -17.15 -4.73 1.82
C PRO A 239 -16.74 -3.85 0.62
N SER A 240 -17.70 -3.11 0.06
CA SER A 240 -17.41 -1.99 -0.83
C SER A 240 -16.92 -0.76 -0.03
N PHE A 241 -16.37 0.25 -0.71
CA PHE A 241 -15.99 1.50 -0.06
C PHE A 241 -17.22 2.23 0.51
N ASP A 242 -18.29 2.36 -0.28
CA ASP A 242 -19.50 3.08 0.09
C ASP A 242 -20.18 2.48 1.33
N GLU A 243 -20.18 1.15 1.45
CA GLU A 243 -20.67 0.44 2.64
C GLU A 243 -19.87 0.83 3.89
N VAL A 244 -18.53 0.85 3.77
CA VAL A 244 -17.63 1.20 4.87
C VAL A 244 -17.75 2.69 5.22
N GLU A 245 -17.83 3.56 4.23
CA GLU A 245 -17.95 5.00 4.44
C GLU A 245 -19.27 5.36 5.13
N THR A 246 -20.39 4.82 4.65
CA THR A 246 -21.71 5.04 5.24
C THR A 246 -21.76 4.54 6.68
N ALA A 247 -21.21 3.36 6.96
CA ALA A 247 -21.14 2.84 8.32
C ALA A 247 -20.23 3.68 9.22
N MET A 248 -19.08 4.16 8.70
CA MET A 248 -18.15 4.99 9.45
C MET A 248 -18.77 6.33 9.85
N LYS A 249 -19.44 7.03 8.92
CA LYS A 249 -20.15 8.29 9.20
C LYS A 249 -21.13 8.13 10.35
N LYS A 250 -22.07 7.18 10.21
CA LYS A 250 -23.08 6.87 11.23
C LYS A 250 -22.46 6.50 12.59
N LEU A 251 -21.33 5.80 12.57
CA LEU A 251 -20.65 5.38 13.80
C LEU A 251 -19.97 6.55 14.51
N LEU A 252 -19.39 7.49 13.77
CA LEU A 252 -18.80 8.71 14.31
C LEU A 252 -19.89 9.65 14.84
N ASP A 253 -21.00 9.81 14.13
CA ASP A 253 -22.15 10.60 14.59
C ASP A 253 -22.75 10.00 15.89
N ALA A 254 -22.90 8.68 15.93
CA ALA A 254 -23.35 7.98 17.14
C ALA A 254 -22.38 8.15 18.32
N PHE A 255 -21.08 8.21 18.06
CA PHE A 255 -20.07 8.49 19.08
C PHE A 255 -20.22 9.91 19.63
N ILE A 256 -20.32 10.93 18.77
CA ILE A 256 -20.52 12.32 19.20
C ILE A 256 -21.77 12.43 20.05
N ASN A 257 -22.90 11.91 19.57
CA ASN A 257 -24.15 11.95 20.30
C ASN A 257 -24.01 11.31 21.69
N LYS A 258 -23.34 10.17 21.79
CA LYS A 258 -23.16 9.49 23.08
C LYS A 258 -22.29 10.29 24.06
N GLU A 259 -21.16 10.83 23.60
CA GLU A 259 -20.29 11.64 24.46
C GLU A 259 -20.90 13.01 24.81
N SER A 260 -21.77 13.56 23.97
CA SER A 260 -22.52 14.78 24.29
C SER A 260 -23.61 14.54 25.35
N HIS A 261 -24.22 13.35 25.39
CA HIS A 261 -25.27 13.04 26.37
C HIS A 261 -24.71 12.65 27.75
N GLU A 262 -23.56 11.97 27.81
CA GLU A 262 -22.88 11.66 29.08
C GLU A 262 -22.33 12.89 29.82
N LYS A 263 -22.40 14.10 29.23
CA LYS A 263 -21.98 15.36 29.87
C LYS A 263 -23.13 16.15 30.54
N ILE A 264 -24.38 15.71 30.36
CA ILE A 264 -25.57 16.43 30.87
C ILE A 264 -26.08 15.82 32.19
N ASP A 265 -25.54 14.67 32.61
CA ASP A 265 -25.79 14.04 33.92
C ASP A 265 -24.59 14.23 34.87
#